data_AF-A0A8T4VZM4-F1
#
_entry.id   AF-A0A8T4VZM4-F1
#
_cell.length_a   1.000
_cell.length_b   1.000
_cell.length_c   1.000
_cell.angle_alpha   90.00
_cell.angle_beta   90.00
_cell.angle_gamma   90.00
#
_symmetry.space_group_name_H-M   'P 1'
#
loop_
_entity.id
_entity.type
_entity.pdbx_description
1 polymer ?
#
loop_
_entity_poly.entity_id
_entity_poly.type
_entity_poly.pdbx_seq_one_letter_code
_entity_poly.pdbx_strand_id
1 'polypeptide(L)'
;MDLPFTWLDIELIIRIILAVGLGGLIGYEREVTNKPAGLRTHIFVCMGACLFTISSFYLLPTDSTGVIDATRIAAGIVAGISFIGAGSIIAGKGDVRGLTT
;
A
#
# COMPACT_ATOMS: atom_id res chain seq x y z
N MET A 1 -29.29 -3.44 -22.25
CA MET A 1 -28.98 -2.35 -21.30
C MET A 1 -27.61 -2.66 -20.75
N ASP A 2 -26.59 -2.34 -21.55
CA ASP A 2 -25.19 -2.54 -21.21
C ASP A 2 -24.80 -1.41 -20.26
N LEU A 3 -24.67 -1.75 -18.97
CA LEU A 3 -24.11 -0.83 -18.00
C LEU A 3 -22.69 -0.46 -18.49
N PRO A 4 -22.30 0.82 -18.52
CA PRO A 4 -21.01 1.27 -19.06
C PRO A 4 -19.80 0.89 -18.18
N PHE A 5 -19.99 0.03 -17.19
CA PHE A 5 -18.99 -0.45 -16.25
C PHE A 5 -18.85 -1.96 -16.40
N THR A 6 -17.66 -2.42 -16.78
CA THR A 6 -17.40 -3.86 -16.81
C THR A 6 -17.27 -4.37 -15.37
N TRP A 7 -17.58 -5.65 -15.14
CA TRP A 7 -17.45 -6.30 -13.81
C TRP A 7 -16.03 -6.13 -13.23
N LEU A 8 -15.05 -6.04 -14.11
CA LEU A 8 -13.64 -5.85 -13.80
C LEU A 8 -13.36 -4.46 -13.22
N ASP A 9 -14.02 -3.41 -13.74
CA ASP A 9 -13.91 -2.05 -13.21
C ASP A 9 -14.51 -1.94 -11.80
N ILE A 10 -15.64 -2.62 -11.57
CA ILE A 10 -16.30 -2.68 -10.25
C ILE A 10 -15.39 -3.39 -9.24
N GLU A 11 -14.78 -4.51 -9.64
CA GLU A 11 -13.85 -5.26 -8.79
C GLU A 11 -12.63 -4.41 -8.40
N LEU A 12 -12.06 -3.68 -9.36
CA LEU A 12 -10.93 -2.76 -9.13
C LEU A 12 -11.28 -1.67 -8.12
N ILE A 13 -12.43 -1.02 -8.29
CA ILE A 13 -12.89 0.04 -7.38
C ILE A 13 -13.10 -0.52 -5.98
N ILE A 14 -13.72 -1.69 -5.84
CA ILE A 14 -13.92 -2.34 -4.54
C ILE A 14 -12.58 -2.64 -3.87
N ARG A 15 -11.59 -3.18 -4.60
CA ARG A 15 -10.25 -3.46 -4.06
C ARG A 15 -9.56 -2.20 -3.53
N ILE A 16 -9.66 -1.08 -4.26
CA ILE A 16 -9.08 0.20 -3.85
C ILE A 16 -9.79 0.75 -2.60
N ILE A 17 -11.13 0.73 -2.57
CA ILE A 17 -11.91 1.17 -1.41
C ILE A 17 -11.56 0.33 -0.18
N LEU A 18 -11.45 -0.99 -0.32
CA LEU A 18 -11.04 -1.88 0.77
C LEU A 18 -9.61 -1.59 1.23
N ALA A 19 -8.66 -1.40 0.31
CA ALA A 19 -7.29 -1.06 0.67
C ALA A 19 -7.20 0.25 1.46
N VAL A 20 -7.95 1.27 1.04
CA VAL A 20 -8.03 2.56 1.75
C VAL A 20 -8.75 2.41 3.10
N GLY A 21 -9.85 1.68 3.15
CA GLY A 21 -10.61 1.47 4.39
C GLY A 21 -9.81 0.73 5.45
N LEU A 22 -9.15 -0.37 5.07
CA LEU A 22 -8.31 -1.15 5.97
C LEU A 22 -7.05 -0.38 6.38
N GLY A 23 -6.38 0.28 5.42
CA GLY A 23 -5.22 1.13 5.71
C GLY A 23 -5.58 2.31 6.61
N GLY A 24 -6.73 2.93 6.38
CA GLY A 24 -7.28 4.02 7.18
C GLY A 24 -7.63 3.57 8.60
N LEU A 25 -8.24 2.39 8.77
CA LEU A 25 -8.56 1.86 10.10
C LEU A 25 -7.31 1.62 10.94
N ILE A 26 -6.28 1.00 10.35
CA ILE A 26 -4.98 0.79 11.02
C ILE A 26 -4.33 2.14 11.33
N GLY A 27 -4.30 3.04 10.34
CA GLY A 27 -3.71 4.36 10.50
C GLY A 27 -4.40 5.20 11.58
N TYR A 28 -5.73 5.07 11.71
CA TYR A 28 -6.53 5.73 12.74
C TYR A 28 -6.12 5.26 14.14
N GLU A 29 -6.07 3.95 14.37
CA GLU A 29 -5.65 3.37 15.65
C GLU A 29 -4.23 3.85 16.03
N ARG A 30 -3.32 3.90 15.05
CA ARG A 30 -1.95 4.36 15.26
C ARG A 30 -1.86 5.84 15.59
N GLU A 31 -2.66 6.68 14.95
CA GLU A 31 -2.72 8.12 15.23
C GLU A 31 -3.28 8.38 16.63
N VAL A 32 -4.35 7.68 17.02
CA VAL A 32 -4.92 7.76 18.38
C VAL A 32 -3.91 7.31 19.44
N THR A 33 -3.08 6.32 19.13
CA THR A 33 -2.02 5.82 20.02
C THR A 33 -0.73 6.67 19.96
N ASN A 34 -0.75 7.84 19.33
CA ASN A 34 0.41 8.75 19.17
C ASN A 34 1.66 8.06 18.57
N LYS A 35 1.46 7.13 17.62
CA LYS A 35 2.57 6.50 16.89
C LYS A 35 3.04 7.43 15.76
N PRO A 36 4.33 7.40 15.38
CA PRO A 36 4.92 8.35 14.43
C PRO A 36 4.36 8.25 13.00
N ALA A 37 3.85 7.09 12.60
CA ALA A 37 3.09 6.91 11.35
C ALA A 37 1.59 6.78 11.68
N GLY A 38 0.81 7.79 11.27
CA GLY A 38 -0.63 7.91 11.53
C GLY A 38 -1.50 7.60 10.30
N LEU A 39 -2.70 8.19 10.26
CA LEU A 39 -3.74 7.87 9.28
C LEU A 39 -3.32 8.15 7.83
N ARG A 40 -2.81 9.35 7.57
CA ARG A 40 -2.40 9.76 6.21
C ARG A 40 -1.36 8.80 5.62
N THR A 41 -0.36 8.40 6.41
CA THR A 41 0.74 7.55 5.94
C THR A 41 0.23 6.17 5.53
N HIS A 42 -0.60 5.52 6.37
CA HIS A 42 -1.12 4.20 6.07
C HIS A 42 -2.10 4.20 4.88
N ILE A 43 -2.93 5.24 4.73
CA ILE A 43 -3.82 5.37 3.57
C ILE A 43 -3.02 5.45 2.27
N PHE A 44 -2.00 6.32 2.20
CA PHE A 44 -1.18 6.46 0.99
C PHE A 44 -0.39 5.19 0.67
N VAL A 45 0.16 4.51 1.68
CA VAL A 45 0.90 3.26 1.50
C VAL A 45 -0.01 2.14 0.98
N CYS A 46 -1.16 1.91 1.59
CA CYS A 46 -2.10 0.87 1.16
C CYS A 46 -2.67 1.15 -0.23
N MET A 47 -3.03 2.40 -0.52
CA MET A 47 -3.51 2.81 -1.83
C MET A 47 -2.44 2.62 -2.90
N GLY A 48 -1.22 3.10 -2.67
CA GLY A 48 -0.10 2.96 -3.61
C GLY A 48 0.24 1.50 -3.87
N ALA A 49 0.34 0.67 -2.83
CA ALA A 49 0.58 -0.77 -2.97
C ALA A 49 -0.50 -1.46 -3.81
N CYS A 50 -1.77 -1.12 -3.59
CA CYS A 50 -2.89 -1.64 -4.37
C CYS A 50 -2.79 -1.24 -5.85
N LEU A 51 -2.56 0.05 -6.12
CA LEU A 51 -2.44 0.58 -7.49
C LEU A 51 -1.25 -0.01 -8.24
N PHE A 52 -0.07 -0.12 -7.60
CA PHE A 52 1.10 -0.73 -8.24
C PHE A 52 0.88 -2.22 -8.51
N THR A 53 0.23 -2.94 -7.60
CA THR A 53 -0.09 -4.36 -7.81
C THR A 53 -1.09 -4.54 -8.96
N ILE A 54 -2.16 -3.74 -9.01
CA ILE A 54 -3.11 -3.74 -10.12
C ILE A 54 -2.40 -3.42 -11.44
N SER A 55 -1.61 -2.35 -11.46
CA SER A 55 -0.83 -1.97 -12.65
C SER A 55 0.09 -3.10 -13.09
N SER A 56 0.66 -3.88 -12.15
CA SER A 56 1.48 -5.04 -12.48
C SER A 56 0.75 -6.09 -13.30
N PHE A 57 -0.52 -6.34 -12.97
CA PHE A 57 -1.31 -7.39 -13.63
C PHE A 57 -1.89 -6.95 -14.97
N TYR A 58 -2.19 -5.66 -15.13
CA TYR A 58 -2.87 -5.15 -16.32
C TYR A 58 -1.96 -4.46 -17.34
N LEU A 59 -0.82 -3.92 -16.91
CA LEU A 59 0.05 -3.08 -17.75
C LEU A 59 1.31 -3.80 -18.24
N LEU A 60 1.79 -4.83 -17.55
CA LEU A 60 2.95 -5.59 -18.03
C LEU A 60 2.51 -6.62 -19.07
N PRO A 61 3.15 -6.64 -20.26
CA PRO A 61 3.00 -7.75 -21.19
C PRO A 61 3.31 -9.03 -20.43
N THR A 62 2.44 -10.03 -20.57
CA THR A 62 2.80 -11.38 -20.18
C THR A 62 4.07 -11.72 -20.98
N ASP A 63 5.21 -11.85 -20.32
CA ASP A 63 6.44 -12.29 -20.98
C ASP A 63 6.14 -13.57 -21.78
N SER A 64 6.92 -13.88 -22.80
CA SER A 64 6.74 -15.02 -23.72
C SER A 64 6.66 -16.40 -23.04
N THR A 65 6.83 -16.46 -21.71
CA THR A 65 6.64 -17.62 -20.83
C THR A 65 5.30 -17.68 -20.11
N GLY A 66 4.43 -16.66 -20.24
CA GLY A 66 3.12 -16.64 -19.56
C GLY A 66 3.15 -16.14 -18.10
N VAL A 67 4.33 -15.83 -17.55
CA VAL A 67 4.50 -15.57 -16.11
C VAL A 67 4.59 -14.07 -15.84
N ILE A 68 3.52 -13.51 -15.27
CA ILE A 68 3.56 -12.17 -14.67
C ILE A 68 4.38 -12.27 -13.38
N ASP A 69 5.57 -11.65 -13.33
CA ASP A 69 6.43 -11.68 -12.15
C ASP A 69 5.98 -10.63 -11.11
N ALA A 70 4.79 -10.87 -10.52
CA ALA A 70 4.21 -10.06 -9.45
C ALA A 70 5.15 -9.92 -8.24
N THR A 71 6.10 -10.85 -8.08
CA THR A 71 7.14 -10.84 -7.04
C THR A 71 8.00 -9.57 -7.10
N ARG A 72 8.32 -9.06 -8.31
CA ARG A 72 9.18 -7.87 -8.45
C ARG A 72 8.49 -6.60 -7.97
N ILE A 73 7.21 -6.44 -8.27
CA ILE A 73 6.41 -5.29 -7.78
C ILE A 73 6.21 -5.40 -6.27
N ALA A 74 5.90 -6.60 -5.77
CA ALA A 74 5.82 -6.84 -4.33
C ALA A 74 7.14 -6.49 -3.62
N ALA A 75 8.29 -6.89 -4.18
CA ALA A 75 9.61 -6.54 -3.64
C ALA A 75 9.84 -5.02 -3.61
N GLY A 76 9.45 -4.29 -4.67
CA GLY A 76 9.54 -2.83 -4.71
C GLY A 76 8.66 -2.13 -3.67
N ILE A 77 7.43 -2.61 -3.49
CA ILE A 77 6.51 -2.12 -2.45
C ILE A 77 7.11 -2.35 -1.05
N VAL A 78 7.62 -3.56 -0.77
CA VAL A 78 8.24 -3.91 0.51
C VAL A 78 9.47 -3.03 0.80
N ALA A 79 10.32 -2.80 -0.21
CA ALA A 79 11.47 -1.92 -0.08
C ALA A 79 11.04 -0.47 0.26
N GLY A 80 10.01 0.05 -0.41
CA GLY A 80 9.46 1.38 -0.12
C GLY A 80 8.87 1.50 1.29
N ILE A 81 8.09 0.50 1.73
CA ILE A 81 7.51 0.46 3.08
C ILE A 81 8.61 0.42 4.16
N SER A 82 9.69 -0.32 3.90
CA SER A 82 10.86 -0.41 4.81
C SER A 82 11.52 0.95 5.01
N PHE A 83 11.60 1.76 3.95
CA PHE A 83 12.14 3.12 4.02
C PHE A 83 11.23 4.07 4.80
N ILE A 84 9.90 3.98 4.62
CA ILE A 84 8.93 4.78 5.40
C ILE A 84 8.99 4.41 6.89
N GLY A 85 9.12 3.11 7.19
CA GLY A 85 9.28 2.62 8.56
C GLY A 85 10.53 3.18 9.23
N ALA A 86 11.70 3.03 8.60
CA ALA A 86 12.95 3.60 9.09
C ALA A 86 12.90 5.13 9.19
N GLY A 87 12.34 5.79 8.18
CA GLY A 87 12.15 7.24 8.17
C GLY A 87 11.27 7.74 9.32
N SER A 88 10.22 7.00 9.68
CA SER A 88 9.34 7.36 10.80
C SER A 88 10.03 7.30 12.17
N ILE A 89 11.08 6.47 12.31
CA ILE A 89 11.89 6.36 13.52
C ILE A 89 12.86 7.55 13.61
N ILE A 90 13.54 7.87 12.50
CA ILE A 90 14.57 8.93 12.45
C ILE A 90 13.95 10.34 12.46
N ALA A 91 12.74 10.51 11.89
CA ALA A 91 12.04 11.80 11.84
C ALA A 91 11.53 12.28 13.22
N GLY A 92 11.48 11.40 14.23
CA GLY A 92 11.22 11.79 15.61
C GLY A 92 12.36 12.65 16.13
N LYS A 93 12.11 13.96 16.32
CA LYS A 93 13.09 14.98 16.72
C LYS A 93 13.74 14.74 18.10
N GLY A 94 14.60 13.73 18.22
CA GLY A 94 15.51 13.54 19.35
C GLY A 94 15.20 12.38 20.31
N ASP A 95 14.09 11.66 20.15
CA ASP A 95 13.73 10.50 21.00
C ASP A 95 13.47 9.27 20.13
N VAL A 96 14.52 8.47 19.90
CA VAL A 96 14.42 7.21 19.17
C VAL A 96 13.78 6.16 20.08
N ARG A 97 12.45 6.10 20.06
CA ARG A 97 11.67 5.11 20.83
C ARG A 97 11.55 3.79 20.08
N GLY A 98 11.62 2.67 20.81
CA GLY A 98 11.41 1.33 20.26
C GLY A 98 12.69 0.60 19.84
N LEU A 99 13.87 1.14 20.14
CA LEU A 99 15.09 0.34 20.26
C LEU A 99 15.12 -0.22 21.69
N THR A 100 15.04 -1.54 21.83
CA THR A 100 15.29 -2.18 23.10
C THR A 100 16.71 -1.82 23.55
N THR A 101 16.86 -1.18 24.71
CA THR A 101 18.06 -1.40 25.54
C THR A 101 18.03 -2.80 26.12
#